data_AF-A0A382GKZ6-F1
#
_entry.id   AF-A0A382GKZ6-F1
#
_cell.length_a   1.000
_cell.length_b   1.000
_cell.length_c   1.000
_cell.angle_alpha   90.00
_cell.angle_beta   90.00
_cell.angle_gamma   90.00
#
_symmetry.space_group_name_H-M   'P 1'
#
loop_
_entity.id
_entity.type
_entity.pdbx_description
1 polymer ?
#
loop_
_entity_poly.entity_id
_entity_poly.type
_entity_poly.pdbx_seq_one_letter_code
_entity_poly.pdbx_strand_id
1 'polypeptide(L)'
;SYTENNIAYERASKIAFAGEQNTGPEDPKEPIPSTATLWFNTTNSTWYKRIAGIWNASFTYTSAGDDDIVYNTITYSVKEGITFIEDNFASFRWEHYADVDKRIDPSTSNIVDMYVLSSDYVRNVEKWIANNFTTATPIAPNNFELSKIMDTIEPKAAIADHVAYIPVEFKYLFGSYAETENQAIFKVIKRLGVGYTDSEIKTEVSKKVNEYFAIDNWDFGDTFYFSELAAYLHKELGDYISSVVITPKYSSNEFTNLLSISCALNEVFMAVTTSNDVKIITQLAQSELVGE
;
A
#
# COMPACT_ATOMS: atom_id res chain seq x y z
N SER A 1 -16.62 -12.91 18.18
CA SER A 1 -15.55 -13.92 18.22
C SER A 1 -15.85 -15.01 17.20
N TYR A 2 -14.84 -15.80 16.81
CA TYR A 2 -15.02 -17.07 16.10
C TYR A 2 -14.03 -18.10 16.66
N THR A 3 -14.31 -19.39 16.49
CA THR A 3 -13.44 -20.47 16.96
C THR A 3 -12.92 -21.25 15.76
N GLU A 4 -11.61 -21.43 15.69
CA GLU A 4 -10.95 -22.23 14.67
C GLU A 4 -9.87 -23.08 15.36
N ASN A 5 -9.82 -24.38 15.05
CA ASN A 5 -8.84 -25.32 15.64
C ASN A 5 -8.77 -25.31 17.18
N ASN A 6 -9.92 -25.22 17.86
CA ASN A 6 -10.03 -25.08 19.33
C ASN A 6 -9.40 -23.81 19.93
N ILE A 7 -9.08 -22.82 19.10
CA ILE A 7 -8.61 -21.50 19.53
C ILE A 7 -9.75 -20.49 19.34
N ALA A 8 -10.06 -19.73 20.39
CA ALA A 8 -11.06 -18.69 20.35
C ALA A 8 -10.42 -17.37 19.92
N TYR A 9 -10.92 -16.78 18.84
CA TYR A 9 -10.46 -15.51 18.29
C TYR A 9 -11.48 -14.41 18.57
N GLU A 10 -10.99 -13.28 19.07
CA GLU A 10 -11.76 -12.06 19.27
C GLU A 10 -11.32 -11.01 18.24
N ARG A 11 -12.28 -10.26 17.68
CA ARG A 11 -11.98 -9.23 16.69
C ARG A 11 -11.67 -7.93 17.42
N ALA A 12 -10.57 -7.28 17.07
CA ALA A 12 -10.31 -5.91 17.49
C ALA A 12 -11.41 -4.98 16.96
N SER A 13 -11.85 -4.05 17.81
CA SER A 13 -12.89 -3.09 17.42
C SER A 13 -12.30 -2.01 16.51
N LYS A 14 -13.03 -1.67 15.44
CA LYS A 14 -12.66 -0.54 14.56
C LYS A 14 -13.08 0.82 15.12
N ILE A 15 -13.93 0.85 16.15
CA ILE A 15 -14.55 2.09 16.65
C ILE A 15 -14.40 2.29 18.15
N ALA A 16 -13.86 1.31 18.87
CA ALA A 16 -13.61 1.36 20.30
C ALA A 16 -12.13 1.09 20.55
N PHE A 17 -11.53 1.84 21.47
CA PHE A 17 -10.15 1.63 21.91
C PHE A 17 -10.04 1.81 23.42
N ALA A 18 -8.98 1.27 24.02
CA ALA A 18 -8.63 1.48 25.42
C ALA A 18 -7.32 2.28 25.49
N GLY A 19 -7.25 3.26 26.38
CA GLY A 19 -6.06 4.09 26.54
C GLY A 19 -6.12 4.97 27.79
N GLU A 20 -4.96 5.43 28.24
CA GLU A 20 -4.83 6.33 29.39
C GLU A 20 -5.41 7.72 29.06
N GLN A 21 -5.80 8.47 30.09
CA GLN A 21 -6.04 9.89 29.93
C GLN A 21 -4.72 10.69 29.85
N ASN A 22 -4.76 11.87 29.23
CA ASN A 22 -3.66 12.81 29.16
C ASN A 22 -3.74 13.83 30.31
N THR A 23 -4.48 14.94 30.13
CA THR A 23 -4.56 16.01 31.15
C THR A 23 -5.81 15.95 32.02
N GLY A 24 -6.87 15.29 31.55
CA GLY A 24 -8.15 15.21 32.25
C GLY A 24 -8.97 13.98 31.86
N PRO A 25 -10.05 13.67 32.61
CA PRO A 25 -10.82 12.43 32.43
C PRO A 25 -11.50 12.30 31.06
N GLU A 26 -11.73 13.41 30.36
CA GLU A 26 -12.36 13.48 29.03
C GLU A 26 -11.34 13.70 27.90
N ASP A 27 -10.04 13.60 28.21
CA ASP A 27 -8.92 13.88 27.30
C ASP A 27 -8.08 12.60 27.13
N PRO A 28 -8.35 11.76 26.11
CA PRO A 28 -7.56 10.57 25.85
C PRO A 28 -6.15 10.94 25.42
N LYS A 29 -5.17 10.18 25.89
CA LYS A 29 -3.79 10.32 25.47
C LYS A 29 -3.62 9.83 24.03
N GLU A 30 -3.01 10.68 23.21
CA GLU A 30 -2.68 10.37 21.82
C GLU A 30 -1.67 9.20 21.73
N PRO A 31 -1.73 8.37 20.66
CA PRO A 31 -2.58 8.53 19.47
C PRO A 31 -4.00 7.98 19.62
N ILE A 32 -5.00 8.73 19.14
CA ILE A 32 -6.41 8.31 19.08
C ILE A 32 -6.74 7.83 17.65
N PRO A 33 -7.26 6.59 17.47
CA PRO A 33 -7.71 6.13 16.15
C PRO A 33 -8.76 7.07 15.54
N SER A 34 -8.60 7.43 14.27
CA SER A 34 -9.50 8.38 13.59
C SER A 34 -10.96 7.93 13.54
N THR A 35 -11.19 6.61 13.55
CA THR A 35 -12.51 5.96 13.56
C THR A 35 -13.09 5.76 14.97
N ALA A 36 -12.35 6.12 16.02
CA ALA A 36 -12.78 5.92 17.40
C ALA A 36 -14.00 6.77 17.75
N THR A 37 -15.03 6.09 18.24
CA THR A 37 -16.26 6.69 18.79
C THR A 37 -16.51 6.27 20.23
N LEU A 38 -15.87 5.20 20.69
CA LEU A 38 -15.88 4.73 22.06
C LEU A 38 -14.45 4.67 22.58
N TRP A 39 -14.26 5.04 23.84
CA TRP A 39 -12.98 5.01 24.52
C TRP A 39 -13.18 4.44 25.92
N PHE A 40 -12.39 3.44 26.28
CA PHE A 40 -12.25 3.01 27.66
C PHE A 40 -11.02 3.68 28.27
N ASN A 41 -11.24 4.53 29.26
CA ASN A 41 -10.18 5.21 29.98
C ASN A 41 -9.58 4.25 31.01
N THR A 42 -8.36 3.79 30.75
CA THR A 42 -7.66 2.81 31.62
C THR A 42 -7.18 3.42 32.94
N THR A 43 -7.16 4.75 33.07
CA THR A 43 -6.75 5.43 34.30
C THR A 43 -7.86 5.46 35.35
N ASN A 44 -9.12 5.52 34.93
CA ASN A 44 -10.27 5.62 35.82
C ASN A 44 -11.36 4.55 35.60
N SER A 45 -11.07 3.55 34.75
CA SER A 45 -11.96 2.45 34.38
C SER A 45 -13.36 2.89 33.93
N THR A 46 -13.44 3.98 33.14
CA THR A 46 -14.71 4.53 32.67
C THR A 46 -14.79 4.55 31.15
N TRP A 47 -15.96 4.19 30.61
CA TRP A 47 -16.26 4.32 29.18
C TRP A 47 -16.73 5.73 28.82
N TYR A 48 -16.26 6.21 27.68
CA TYR A 48 -16.62 7.47 27.06
C TYR A 48 -17.09 7.25 25.64
N LYS A 49 -18.01 8.10 25.19
CA LYS A 49 -18.46 8.18 23.79
C LYS A 49 -18.13 9.54 23.20
N ARG A 50 -17.61 9.54 21.98
CA ARG A 50 -17.35 10.75 21.21
C ARG A 50 -18.66 11.29 20.62
N ILE A 51 -19.05 12.49 21.02
CA ILE A 51 -20.25 13.19 20.56
C ILE A 51 -19.84 14.59 20.15
N ALA A 52 -20.07 14.95 18.88
CA ALA A 52 -19.65 16.25 18.33
C ALA A 52 -18.17 16.59 18.60
N GLY A 53 -17.30 15.57 18.57
CA GLY A 53 -15.86 15.71 18.79
C GLY A 53 -15.40 15.62 20.26
N ILE A 54 -16.32 15.65 21.22
CA ILE A 54 -16.03 15.66 22.67
C ILE A 54 -16.29 14.27 23.28
N TRP A 55 -15.43 13.82 24.19
CA TRP A 55 -15.60 12.56 24.91
C TRP A 55 -16.52 12.75 26.12
N ASN A 56 -17.62 11.99 26.15
CA ASN A 56 -18.64 12.10 27.18
C ASN A 56 -18.78 10.76 27.92
N ALA A 57 -18.63 10.76 29.25
CA ALA A 57 -18.87 9.57 30.07
C ALA A 57 -20.36 9.20 30.15
N SER A 58 -21.24 10.20 29.97
CA SER A 58 -22.69 10.01 29.99
C SER A 58 -23.20 9.61 28.61
N PHE A 59 -23.32 8.31 28.37
CA PHE A 59 -24.00 7.75 27.20
C PHE A 59 -24.71 6.44 27.55
N THR A 60 -25.68 6.02 26.73
CA THR A 60 -26.48 4.82 26.99
C THR A 60 -25.73 3.55 26.58
N TYR A 61 -25.45 2.68 27.55
CA TYR A 61 -24.95 1.31 27.38
C TYR A 61 -25.44 0.45 28.55
N THR A 62 -25.29 -0.87 28.49
CA THR A 62 -25.48 -1.76 29.64
C THR A 62 -24.17 -2.43 30.01
N SER A 63 -23.90 -2.64 31.31
CA SER A 63 -22.72 -3.42 31.71
C SER A 63 -22.86 -4.87 31.27
N ALA A 64 -21.76 -5.47 30.81
CA ALA A 64 -21.64 -6.88 30.46
C ALA A 64 -20.81 -7.68 31.49
N GLY A 65 -20.44 -7.06 32.61
CA GLY A 65 -19.50 -7.60 33.61
C GLY A 65 -18.11 -6.99 33.48
N ASP A 66 -17.37 -6.90 34.59
CA ASP A 66 -16.06 -6.25 34.67
C ASP A 66 -16.06 -4.85 33.99
N ASP A 67 -15.11 -4.60 33.11
CA ASP A 67 -14.99 -3.37 32.31
C ASP A 67 -15.76 -3.46 30.97
N ASP A 68 -16.53 -4.52 30.73
CA ASP A 68 -17.19 -4.78 29.46
C ASP A 68 -18.56 -4.09 29.38
N ILE A 69 -18.92 -3.64 28.17
CA ILE A 69 -20.21 -2.98 27.90
C ILE A 69 -20.92 -3.58 26.70
N VAL A 70 -22.25 -3.55 26.72
CA VAL A 70 -23.08 -3.73 25.53
C VAL A 70 -23.55 -2.37 25.03
N TYR A 71 -23.17 -2.05 23.81
CA TYR A 71 -23.57 -0.82 23.12
C TYR A 71 -24.08 -1.17 21.71
N ASN A 72 -25.29 -0.71 21.38
CA ASN A 72 -25.97 -1.03 20.11
C ASN A 72 -25.97 -2.53 19.76
N THR A 73 -26.32 -3.39 20.74
CA THR A 73 -26.34 -4.87 20.61
C THR A 73 -24.99 -5.58 20.45
N ILE A 74 -23.88 -4.82 20.43
CA ILE A 74 -22.52 -5.36 20.35
C ILE A 74 -21.91 -5.32 21.75
N THR A 75 -21.31 -6.42 22.19
CA THR A 75 -20.51 -6.47 23.41
C THR A 75 -19.08 -6.04 23.09
N TYR A 76 -18.59 -5.03 23.80
CA TYR A 76 -17.21 -4.57 23.77
C TYR A 76 -16.54 -5.03 25.04
N SER A 77 -15.46 -5.79 24.87
CA SER A 77 -14.67 -6.28 25.98
C SER A 77 -13.30 -5.61 26.02
N VAL A 78 -12.86 -5.23 27.22
CA VAL A 78 -11.51 -4.69 27.43
C VAL A 78 -10.59 -5.84 27.77
N LYS A 79 -9.58 -6.08 26.94
CA LYS A 79 -8.58 -7.14 27.14
C LYS A 79 -7.19 -6.55 27.14
N GLU A 80 -6.35 -7.03 28.05
CA GLU A 80 -4.92 -6.71 28.05
C GLU A 80 -4.25 -7.39 26.85
N GLY A 81 -3.66 -6.58 25.97
CA GLY A 81 -3.04 -7.05 24.73
C GLY A 81 -2.81 -5.92 23.73
N ILE A 82 -2.21 -6.25 22.59
CA ILE A 82 -2.02 -5.30 21.50
C ILE A 82 -3.33 -5.16 20.71
N THR A 83 -4.09 -4.09 20.94
CA THR A 83 -5.03 -3.65 19.90
C THR A 83 -4.17 -3.14 18.75
N PHE A 84 -4.12 -3.87 17.64
CA PHE A 84 -3.37 -3.39 16.49
C PHE A 84 -4.16 -2.23 15.87
N ILE A 85 -3.56 -1.04 15.88
CA ILE A 85 -3.89 -0.02 14.90
C ILE A 85 -3.13 -0.46 13.65
N GLU A 86 -3.85 -0.65 12.56
CA GLU A 86 -3.24 -0.82 11.25
C GLU A 86 -2.48 0.47 10.94
N ASP A 87 -1.15 0.39 10.87
CA ASP A 87 -0.32 1.47 10.36
C ASP A 87 -0.24 1.31 8.85
N ASN A 88 -0.93 2.18 8.12
CA ASN A 88 -0.92 2.17 6.66
C ASN A 88 0.48 2.36 6.06
N PHE A 89 1.46 2.80 6.86
CA PHE A 89 2.83 3.04 6.41
C PHE A 89 3.82 1.98 6.90
N ALA A 90 3.36 0.95 7.63
CA ALA A 90 4.20 -0.13 8.11
C ALA A 90 3.54 -1.50 7.93
N SER A 91 4.16 -2.33 7.08
CA SER A 91 3.81 -3.75 6.93
C SER A 91 4.86 -4.63 7.60
N PHE A 92 4.42 -5.68 8.31
CA PHE A 92 5.29 -6.61 9.03
C PHE A 92 5.04 -8.04 8.57
N ARG A 93 6.08 -8.72 8.08
CA ARG A 93 6.06 -10.14 7.72
C ARG A 93 7.06 -10.90 8.58
N TRP A 94 6.60 -11.96 9.23
CA TRP A 94 7.46 -12.88 9.98
C TRP A 94 7.53 -14.22 9.27
N GLU A 95 8.74 -14.64 8.93
CA GLU A 95 9.01 -15.98 8.38
C GLU A 95 9.91 -16.76 9.32
N HIS A 96 9.58 -18.02 9.57
CA HIS A 96 10.39 -18.91 10.39
C HIS A 96 10.67 -20.20 9.65
N TYR A 97 11.95 -20.46 9.42
CA TYR A 97 12.43 -21.68 8.79
C TYR A 97 13.11 -22.55 9.86
N ALA A 98 12.41 -23.61 10.28
CA ALA A 98 12.97 -24.64 11.14
C ALA A 98 13.46 -25.82 10.29
N ASP A 99 14.71 -26.23 10.49
CA ASP A 99 15.30 -27.40 9.84
C ASP A 99 14.82 -28.70 10.51
N VAL A 100 14.63 -29.77 9.73
CA VAL A 100 13.94 -31.02 10.17
C VAL A 100 14.65 -31.76 11.33
N ASP A 101 15.95 -31.57 11.53
CA ASP A 101 16.77 -32.40 12.44
C ASP A 101 17.48 -31.64 13.58
N LYS A 102 17.12 -30.37 13.88
CA LYS A 102 17.78 -29.63 14.98
C LYS A 102 16.87 -29.39 16.18
N ARG A 103 17.39 -29.74 17.37
CA ARG A 103 16.90 -29.24 18.66
C ARG A 103 17.01 -27.71 18.65
N ILE A 104 15.94 -27.04 19.05
CA ILE A 104 15.88 -25.60 19.25
C ILE A 104 16.89 -25.24 20.34
N ASP A 105 18.05 -24.74 19.93
CA ASP A 105 18.95 -23.99 20.80
C ASP A 105 18.62 -22.50 20.57
N PRO A 106 17.95 -21.81 21.52
CA PRO A 106 17.51 -20.44 21.36
C PRO A 106 18.69 -19.46 21.56
N SER A 107 19.80 -19.69 20.87
CA SER A 107 20.68 -18.59 20.47
C SER A 107 20.09 -17.97 19.19
N THR A 108 18.86 -17.47 19.29
CA THR A 108 18.16 -16.71 18.25
C THR A 108 18.81 -15.35 18.15
N SER A 109 19.71 -15.13 17.18
CA SER A 109 19.99 -13.76 16.74
C SER A 109 18.76 -13.31 15.97
N ASN A 110 17.90 -12.49 16.56
CA ASN A 110 16.76 -11.89 15.86
C ASN A 110 17.29 -10.83 14.89
N ILE A 111 17.29 -11.16 13.60
CA ILE A 111 17.61 -10.21 12.52
C ILE A 111 16.29 -9.63 12.00
N VAL A 112 16.20 -8.30 11.95
CA VAL A 112 15.07 -7.58 11.38
C VAL A 112 15.55 -6.83 10.15
N ASP A 113 15.08 -7.24 8.98
CA ASP A 113 15.29 -6.50 7.74
C ASP A 113 14.19 -5.43 7.62
N MET A 114 14.60 -4.18 7.51
CA MET A 114 13.73 -3.03 7.33
C MET A 114 13.89 -2.46 5.94
N TYR A 115 12.89 -2.68 5.09
CA TYR A 115 12.78 -2.06 3.78
C TYR A 115 12.23 -0.66 3.94
N VAL A 116 13.01 0.36 3.60
CA VAL A 116 12.67 1.75 3.86
C VAL A 116 12.61 2.55 2.56
N LEU A 117 11.43 3.10 2.30
CA LEU A 117 11.19 4.08 1.26
C LEU A 117 11.10 5.47 1.90
N SER A 118 12.09 6.33 1.65
CA SER A 118 12.14 7.64 2.31
C SER A 118 11.20 8.66 1.64
N SER A 119 10.48 9.45 2.44
CA SER A 119 9.59 10.51 1.94
C SER A 119 10.31 11.54 1.07
N ASP A 120 11.60 11.76 1.31
CA ASP A 120 12.43 12.66 0.52
C ASP A 120 12.70 12.10 -0.87
N TYR A 121 12.97 10.79 -0.97
CA TYR A 121 13.14 10.12 -2.26
C TYR A 121 11.83 10.13 -3.06
N VAL A 122 10.70 9.76 -2.44
CA VAL A 122 9.37 9.82 -3.07
C VAL A 122 9.08 11.22 -3.62
N ARG A 123 9.25 12.26 -2.81
CA ARG A 123 9.01 13.65 -3.22
C ARG A 123 9.91 14.09 -4.37
N ASN A 124 11.16 13.64 -4.40
CA ASN A 124 12.08 13.97 -5.50
C ASN A 124 11.67 13.30 -6.81
N VAL A 125 11.19 12.06 -6.74
CA VAL A 125 10.64 11.33 -7.89
C VAL A 125 9.36 11.97 -8.41
N GLU A 126 8.42 12.33 -7.54
CA GLU A 126 7.21 13.05 -7.93
C GLU A 126 7.52 14.40 -8.61
N LYS A 127 8.48 15.16 -8.06
CA LYS A 127 8.95 16.42 -8.69
C LYS A 127 9.58 16.18 -10.05
N TRP A 128 10.35 15.10 -10.20
CA TRP A 128 10.96 14.74 -11.47
C TRP A 128 9.91 14.40 -12.53
N ILE A 129 8.88 13.63 -12.16
CA ILE A 129 7.73 13.33 -13.02
C ILE A 129 6.96 14.62 -13.37
N ALA A 130 6.64 15.46 -12.38
CA ALA A 130 5.91 16.71 -12.57
C ALA A 130 6.65 17.71 -13.48
N ASN A 131 7.99 17.65 -13.50
CA ASN A 131 8.84 18.46 -14.39
C ASN A 131 9.10 17.81 -15.75
N ASN A 132 8.24 16.88 -16.18
CA ASN A 132 8.35 16.17 -17.46
C ASN A 132 9.73 15.53 -17.67
N PHE A 133 10.31 14.98 -16.61
CA PHE A 133 11.56 14.23 -16.66
C PHE A 133 12.77 15.04 -17.20
N THR A 134 12.73 16.36 -17.06
CA THR A 134 13.76 17.27 -17.59
C THR A 134 15.06 17.28 -16.79
N THR A 135 15.05 16.74 -15.57
CA THR A 135 16.22 16.62 -14.70
C THR A 135 16.71 15.18 -14.64
N ALA A 136 17.89 14.96 -14.05
CA ALA A 136 18.40 13.62 -13.79
C ALA A 136 17.41 12.80 -12.94
N THR A 137 17.33 11.50 -13.24
CA THR A 137 16.51 10.54 -12.48
C THR A 137 16.96 10.53 -11.01
N PRO A 138 16.05 10.72 -10.06
CA PRO A 138 16.40 10.64 -8.64
C PRO A 138 16.90 9.24 -8.28
N ILE A 139 17.91 9.21 -7.42
CA ILE A 139 18.55 7.98 -6.95
C ILE A 139 18.08 7.73 -5.52
N ALA A 140 17.79 6.47 -5.20
CA ALA A 140 17.47 6.07 -3.84
C ALA A 140 18.66 6.32 -2.89
N PRO A 141 18.41 6.57 -1.59
CA PRO A 141 19.49 6.71 -0.63
C PRO A 141 20.32 5.43 -0.59
N ASN A 142 21.65 5.54 -0.47
CA ASN A 142 22.47 4.36 -0.24
C ASN A 142 22.34 3.88 1.22
N ASN A 143 22.81 2.66 1.50
CA ASN A 143 22.68 2.05 2.83
C ASN A 143 23.31 2.90 3.97
N PHE A 144 24.41 3.62 3.69
CA PHE A 144 25.05 4.49 4.67
C PHE A 144 24.20 5.73 4.98
N GLU A 145 23.64 6.37 3.95
CA GLU A 145 22.73 7.50 4.11
C GLU A 145 21.44 7.10 4.82
N LEU A 146 20.90 5.93 4.46
CA LEU A 146 19.68 5.40 5.06
C LEU A 146 19.88 5.08 6.54
N SER A 147 21.00 4.45 6.90
CA SER A 147 21.33 4.17 8.30
C SER A 147 21.32 5.45 9.14
N LYS A 148 21.95 6.51 8.64
CA LYS A 148 21.98 7.83 9.31
C LYS A 148 20.60 8.46 9.49
N ILE A 149 19.70 8.28 8.52
CA ILE A 149 18.31 8.76 8.63
C ILE A 149 17.56 7.97 9.72
N MET A 150 17.89 6.69 9.87
CA MET A 150 17.23 5.76 10.80
C MET A 150 17.88 5.71 12.20
N ASP A 151 18.93 6.50 12.47
CA ASP A 151 19.63 6.59 13.77
C ASP A 151 18.67 6.78 14.96
N THR A 152 17.52 7.44 14.75
CA THR A 152 16.53 7.68 15.81
C THR A 152 15.74 6.43 16.24
N ILE A 153 15.78 5.36 15.44
CA ILE A 153 15.07 4.10 15.67
C ILE A 153 15.99 3.05 16.31
N GLU A 154 17.31 3.19 16.14
CA GLU A 154 18.32 2.31 16.75
C GLU A 154 18.16 2.11 18.28
N PRO A 155 17.82 3.13 19.10
CA PRO A 155 17.61 2.93 20.54
C PRO A 155 16.38 2.07 20.89
N LYS A 156 15.48 1.83 19.93
CA LYS A 156 14.30 0.96 20.08
C LYS A 156 14.57 -0.48 19.59
N ALA A 157 15.80 -0.77 19.17
CA ALA A 157 16.21 -2.09 18.70
C ALA A 157 16.29 -3.16 19.81
N ALA A 158 15.89 -2.86 21.06
CA ALA A 158 15.91 -3.82 22.18
C ALA A 158 15.10 -5.11 21.96
N ILE A 159 14.35 -5.21 20.86
CA ILE A 159 13.56 -6.39 20.44
C ILE A 159 14.34 -7.27 19.43
N ALA A 160 15.44 -6.77 18.85
CA ALA A 160 16.23 -7.43 17.81
C ALA A 160 17.74 -7.40 18.12
N ASP A 161 18.45 -8.45 17.77
CA ASP A 161 19.92 -8.50 17.91
C ASP A 161 20.63 -7.77 16.76
N HIS A 162 19.95 -7.63 15.61
CA HIS A 162 20.44 -6.87 14.46
C HIS A 162 19.27 -6.28 13.66
N VAL A 163 19.39 -5.03 13.22
CA VAL A 163 18.46 -4.39 12.28
C VAL A 163 19.24 -3.97 11.04
N ALA A 164 18.87 -4.50 9.87
CA ALA A 164 19.46 -4.13 8.60
C ALA A 164 18.49 -3.21 7.84
N TYR A 165 18.95 -2.01 7.47
CA TYR A 165 18.17 -1.08 6.66
C TYR A 165 18.46 -1.33 5.17
N ILE A 166 17.41 -1.56 4.40
CA ILE A 166 17.48 -1.85 2.97
C ILE A 166 16.76 -0.72 2.23
N PRO A 167 17.46 0.04 1.36
CA PRO A 167 16.80 1.08 0.59
C PRO A 167 15.85 0.48 -0.44
N VAL A 168 14.64 1.03 -0.48
CA VAL A 168 13.63 0.69 -1.48
C VAL A 168 13.82 1.58 -2.71
N GLU A 169 13.69 0.97 -3.89
CA GLU A 169 13.80 1.62 -5.19
C GLU A 169 12.49 1.50 -5.98
N PHE A 170 12.25 2.44 -6.89
CA PHE A 170 11.11 2.36 -7.80
C PHE A 170 11.42 1.47 -9.00
N LYS A 171 10.58 0.47 -9.23
CA LYS A 171 10.55 -0.26 -10.49
C LYS A 171 9.67 0.51 -11.48
N TYR A 172 10.31 1.30 -12.33
CA TYR A 172 9.62 2.10 -13.34
C TYR A 172 8.98 1.22 -14.42
N LEU A 173 7.73 1.53 -14.79
CA LEU A 173 6.95 0.81 -15.79
C LEU A 173 6.57 1.67 -17.00
N PHE A 174 6.57 1.02 -18.16
CA PHE A 174 6.03 1.38 -19.48
C PHE A 174 6.66 2.55 -20.25
N GLY A 175 6.92 3.68 -19.60
CA GLY A 175 7.48 4.86 -20.26
C GLY A 175 8.96 4.72 -20.64
N SER A 176 9.52 5.73 -21.30
CA SER A 176 10.91 5.71 -21.78
C SER A 176 11.98 5.59 -20.68
N TYR A 177 11.60 5.83 -19.42
CA TYR A 177 12.48 5.73 -18.25
C TYR A 177 12.36 4.40 -17.52
N ALA A 178 11.49 3.49 -17.98
CA ALA A 178 11.47 2.12 -17.54
C ALA A 178 12.58 1.32 -18.21
N GLU A 179 13.02 0.25 -17.56
CA GLU A 179 13.91 -0.74 -18.18
C GLU A 179 13.30 -1.28 -19.47
N THR A 180 14.15 -1.66 -20.42
CA THR A 180 13.73 -2.01 -21.79
C THR A 180 12.68 -3.14 -21.79
N GLU A 181 12.83 -4.13 -20.90
CA GLU A 181 11.84 -5.20 -20.72
C GLU A 181 10.48 -4.74 -20.16
N ASN A 182 10.45 -3.64 -19.40
CA ASN A 182 9.25 -3.11 -18.75
C ASN A 182 8.55 -2.03 -19.59
N GLN A 183 9.11 -1.64 -20.74
CA GLN A 183 8.49 -0.67 -21.65
C GLN A 183 7.34 -1.31 -22.43
N ALA A 184 6.21 -0.60 -22.52
CA ALA A 184 5.02 -1.06 -23.21
C ALA A 184 4.30 0.07 -23.95
N ILE A 185 3.53 -0.30 -24.95
CA ILE A 185 2.66 0.60 -25.71
C ILE A 185 1.21 0.21 -25.47
N PHE A 186 0.41 1.20 -25.09
CA PHE A 186 -1.03 1.07 -24.90
C PHE A 186 -1.74 1.35 -26.21
N LYS A 187 -2.18 0.29 -26.88
CA LYS A 187 -2.94 0.38 -28.14
C LYS A 187 -4.43 0.40 -27.83
N VAL A 188 -5.10 1.51 -28.14
CA VAL A 188 -6.51 1.71 -27.81
C VAL A 188 -7.36 1.95 -29.04
N ILE A 189 -8.57 1.38 -29.04
CA ILE A 189 -9.60 1.68 -30.03
C ILE A 189 -10.56 2.68 -29.43
N LYS A 190 -10.68 3.83 -30.09
CA LYS A 190 -11.61 4.90 -29.71
C LYS A 190 -13.06 4.44 -29.82
N ARG A 191 -13.90 4.84 -28.87
CA ARG A 191 -15.34 4.58 -28.93
C ARG A 191 -16.00 5.34 -30.07
N LEU A 192 -16.89 4.70 -30.83
CA LEU A 192 -17.61 5.36 -31.92
C LEU A 192 -18.69 6.30 -31.37
N GLY A 193 -18.88 7.44 -32.03
CA GLY A 193 -19.93 8.42 -31.67
C GLY A 193 -19.58 9.36 -30.51
N VAL A 194 -18.34 9.34 -30.00
CA VAL A 194 -17.87 10.24 -28.93
C VAL A 194 -17.07 11.42 -29.52
N GLY A 195 -17.18 12.59 -28.87
CA GLY A 195 -16.54 13.84 -29.32
C GLY A 195 -15.09 14.02 -28.88
N TYR A 196 -14.51 13.07 -28.15
CA TYR A 196 -13.14 13.19 -27.62
C TYR A 196 -12.11 13.20 -28.75
N THR A 197 -11.05 14.00 -28.61
CA THR A 197 -9.91 14.00 -29.52
C THR A 197 -8.93 12.88 -29.20
N ASP A 198 -8.08 12.52 -30.15
CA ASP A 198 -7.08 11.46 -29.94
C ASP A 198 -6.06 11.88 -28.86
N SER A 199 -5.70 13.16 -28.80
CA SER A 199 -4.82 13.70 -27.76
C SER A 199 -5.44 13.61 -26.37
N GLU A 200 -6.74 13.89 -26.24
CA GLU A 200 -7.48 13.75 -24.97
C GLU A 200 -7.50 12.29 -24.53
N ILE A 201 -7.82 11.35 -25.44
CA ILE A 201 -7.84 9.91 -25.13
C ILE A 201 -6.46 9.43 -24.68
N LYS A 202 -5.39 9.79 -25.39
CA LYS A 202 -4.01 9.41 -25.01
C LYS A 202 -3.65 9.95 -23.63
N THR A 203 -4.03 11.19 -23.33
CA THR A 203 -3.77 11.81 -22.03
C THR A 203 -4.52 11.10 -20.93
N GLU A 204 -5.82 10.84 -21.09
CA GLU A 204 -6.63 10.15 -20.08
C GLU A 204 -6.19 8.70 -19.86
N VAL A 205 -5.80 7.97 -20.92
CA VAL A 205 -5.22 6.62 -20.80
C VAL A 205 -3.94 6.67 -19.95
N SER A 206 -2.97 7.52 -20.32
CA SER A 206 -1.71 7.63 -19.57
C SER A 206 -1.92 8.01 -18.11
N LYS A 207 -2.85 8.93 -17.84
CA LYS A 207 -3.24 9.33 -16.50
C LYS A 207 -3.80 8.16 -15.69
N LYS A 208 -4.74 7.39 -16.25
CA LYS A 208 -5.33 6.24 -15.56
C LYS A 208 -4.31 5.14 -15.29
N VAL A 209 -3.38 4.90 -16.21
CA VAL A 209 -2.26 3.98 -15.96
C VAL A 209 -1.44 4.44 -14.76
N ASN A 210 -1.04 5.72 -14.71
CA ASN A 210 -0.27 6.25 -13.58
C ASN A 210 -1.05 6.22 -12.25
N GLU A 211 -2.37 6.47 -12.27
CA GLU A 211 -3.24 6.33 -11.08
C GLU A 211 -3.32 4.89 -10.56
N TYR A 212 -3.33 3.89 -11.45
CA TYR A 212 -3.32 2.48 -11.07
C TYR A 212 -2.03 2.11 -10.30
N PHE A 213 -0.90 2.69 -10.70
CA PHE A 213 0.40 2.53 -10.04
C PHE A 213 0.74 3.66 -9.06
N ALA A 214 -0.28 4.26 -8.44
CA ALA A 214 -0.07 5.09 -7.26
C ALA A 214 0.57 4.24 -6.14
N ILE A 215 1.51 4.82 -5.41
CA ILE A 215 2.30 4.15 -4.38
C ILE A 215 1.43 3.44 -3.32
N ASP A 216 0.29 4.04 -2.96
CA ASP A 216 -0.64 3.49 -1.95
C ASP A 216 -1.38 2.23 -2.43
N ASN A 217 -1.28 1.86 -3.71
CA ASN A 217 -1.95 0.68 -4.27
C ASN A 217 -1.05 -0.56 -4.33
N TRP A 218 0.24 -0.44 -4.01
CA TRP A 218 1.22 -1.50 -4.22
C TRP A 218 2.15 -1.67 -3.01
N ASP A 219 2.38 -2.92 -2.64
CA ASP A 219 3.33 -3.29 -1.61
C ASP A 219 4.69 -3.67 -2.22
N PHE A 220 5.71 -3.72 -1.36
CA PHE A 220 7.07 -4.11 -1.77
C PHE A 220 7.10 -5.59 -2.14
N GLY A 221 7.75 -5.91 -3.27
CA GLY A 221 7.83 -7.29 -3.76
C GLY A 221 6.55 -7.83 -4.40
N ASP A 222 5.56 -6.98 -4.66
CA ASP A 222 4.32 -7.38 -5.33
C ASP A 222 4.55 -7.87 -6.76
N THR A 223 3.54 -8.60 -7.26
CA THR A 223 3.48 -9.02 -8.66
C THR A 223 2.25 -8.40 -9.33
N PHE A 224 2.50 -7.63 -10.37
CA PHE A 224 1.51 -7.00 -11.23
C PHE A 224 1.12 -7.93 -12.38
N TYR A 225 -0.18 -8.00 -12.72
CA TYR A 225 -0.69 -8.75 -13.88
C TYR A 225 -1.31 -7.82 -14.94
N PHE A 226 -0.91 -7.98 -16.21
CA PHE A 226 -1.39 -7.15 -17.31
C PHE A 226 -2.89 -7.23 -17.53
N SER A 227 -3.51 -8.38 -17.26
CA SER A 227 -4.96 -8.57 -17.35
C SER A 227 -5.73 -7.67 -16.39
N GLU A 228 -5.17 -7.41 -15.19
CA GLU A 228 -5.81 -6.56 -14.19
C GLU A 228 -5.80 -5.10 -14.62
N LEU A 229 -4.65 -4.61 -15.12
CA LEU A 229 -4.55 -3.26 -15.67
C LEU A 229 -5.46 -3.08 -16.89
N ALA A 230 -5.51 -4.06 -17.80
CA ALA A 230 -6.41 -4.00 -18.95
C ALA A 230 -7.88 -3.92 -18.52
N ALA A 231 -8.30 -4.73 -17.53
CA ALA A 231 -9.65 -4.70 -16.98
C ALA A 231 -9.97 -3.37 -16.29
N TYR A 232 -9.02 -2.83 -15.51
CA TYR A 232 -9.13 -1.52 -14.86
C TYR A 232 -9.30 -0.41 -15.89
N LEU A 233 -8.44 -0.34 -16.91
CA LEU A 233 -8.53 0.68 -17.96
C LEU A 233 -9.85 0.59 -18.72
N HIS A 234 -10.30 -0.63 -19.04
CA HIS A 234 -11.60 -0.84 -19.68
C HIS A 234 -12.78 -0.32 -18.84
N LYS A 235 -12.71 -0.50 -17.52
CA LYS A 235 -13.75 -0.04 -16.58
C LYS A 235 -13.74 1.49 -16.47
N GLU A 236 -12.56 2.08 -16.25
CA GLU A 236 -12.44 3.51 -15.97
C GLU A 236 -12.55 4.39 -17.22
N LEU A 237 -12.22 3.86 -18.40
CA LEU A 237 -12.23 4.60 -19.67
C LEU A 237 -13.35 4.15 -20.61
N GLY A 238 -14.39 3.49 -20.10
CA GLY A 238 -15.47 2.94 -20.92
C GLY A 238 -16.18 3.99 -21.82
N ASP A 239 -16.19 5.26 -21.42
CA ASP A 239 -16.74 6.35 -22.23
C ASP A 239 -15.78 6.85 -23.33
N TYR A 240 -14.47 6.61 -23.19
CA TYR A 240 -13.44 7.06 -24.12
C TYR A 240 -13.09 5.98 -25.15
N ILE A 241 -12.95 4.73 -24.73
CA ILE A 241 -12.40 3.65 -25.52
C ILE A 241 -13.37 2.46 -25.63
N SER A 242 -13.32 1.77 -26.76
CA SER A 242 -13.99 0.48 -26.94
C SER A 242 -13.08 -0.69 -26.56
N SER A 243 -11.76 -0.54 -26.70
CA SER A 243 -10.78 -1.61 -26.47
C SER A 243 -9.44 -1.04 -26.03
N VAL A 244 -8.73 -1.76 -25.18
CA VAL A 244 -7.30 -1.55 -24.90
C VAL A 244 -6.56 -2.87 -25.03
N VAL A 245 -5.36 -2.81 -25.62
CA VAL A 245 -4.38 -3.89 -25.65
C VAL A 245 -3.03 -3.29 -25.26
N ILE A 246 -2.29 -4.01 -24.43
CA ILE A 246 -0.99 -3.60 -23.92
C ILE A 246 0.05 -4.52 -24.57
N THR A 247 0.97 -3.96 -25.35
CA THR A 247 2.04 -4.74 -25.99
C THR A 247 3.40 -4.29 -25.48
N PRO A 248 4.43 -5.15 -25.48
CA PRO A 248 5.79 -4.69 -25.26
C PRO A 248 6.14 -3.62 -26.27
N LYS A 249 7.04 -2.70 -25.91
CA LYS A 249 7.48 -1.69 -26.87
C LYS A 249 8.34 -2.26 -27.99
N TYR A 250 9.16 -3.26 -27.69
CA TYR A 250 10.10 -3.85 -28.63
C TYR A 250 9.67 -5.25 -29.08
N SER A 251 9.69 -5.48 -30.39
CA SER A 251 9.28 -6.72 -31.07
C SER A 251 10.00 -8.01 -30.65
N SER A 252 11.14 -7.92 -29.94
CA SER A 252 11.83 -9.09 -29.38
C SER A 252 11.10 -9.76 -28.22
N ASN A 253 10.16 -9.04 -27.61
CA ASN A 253 9.30 -9.56 -26.55
C ASN A 253 7.96 -9.96 -27.18
N GLU A 254 7.61 -11.25 -27.13
CA GLU A 254 6.28 -11.69 -27.58
C GLU A 254 5.21 -11.29 -26.54
N PHE A 255 4.02 -10.92 -27.00
CA PHE A 255 2.87 -10.58 -26.14
C PHE A 255 2.52 -11.71 -25.14
N THR A 256 2.77 -12.95 -25.51
CA THR A 256 2.62 -14.16 -24.67
C THR A 256 3.52 -14.18 -23.43
N ASN A 257 4.61 -13.41 -23.43
CA ASN A 257 5.51 -13.31 -22.28
C ASN A 257 5.10 -12.20 -21.29
N LEU A 258 4.15 -11.32 -21.66
CA LEU A 258 3.62 -10.28 -20.77
C LEU A 258 2.41 -10.76 -19.98
N LEU A 259 2.63 -11.73 -19.10
CA LEU A 259 1.60 -12.17 -18.15
C LEU A 259 1.65 -11.33 -16.87
N SER A 260 2.85 -11.04 -16.39
CA SER A 260 3.09 -10.34 -15.13
C SER A 260 4.47 -9.71 -15.08
N ILE A 261 4.63 -8.73 -14.20
CA ILE A 261 5.94 -8.21 -13.77
C ILE A 261 5.99 -8.34 -12.26
N SER A 262 7.12 -8.81 -11.71
CA SER A 262 7.33 -8.93 -10.27
C SER A 262 8.39 -7.93 -9.80
N CYS A 263 8.14 -7.31 -8.66
CA CYS A 263 9.13 -6.53 -7.92
C CYS A 263 10.07 -7.46 -7.15
N ALA A 264 11.32 -7.02 -6.97
CA ALA A 264 12.16 -7.53 -5.89
C ALA A 264 11.62 -7.06 -4.53
N LEU A 265 12.07 -7.67 -3.43
CA LEU A 265 11.62 -7.34 -2.07
C LEU A 265 11.89 -5.87 -1.68
N ASN A 266 12.87 -5.22 -2.30
CA ASN A 266 13.19 -3.81 -2.12
C ASN A 266 12.69 -2.92 -3.28
N GLU A 267 11.74 -3.40 -4.07
CA GLU A 267 11.16 -2.63 -5.18
C GLU A 267 9.67 -2.39 -4.97
N VAL A 268 9.20 -1.22 -5.40
CA VAL A 268 7.78 -0.88 -5.54
C VAL A 268 7.50 -0.37 -6.94
N PHE A 269 6.35 -0.72 -7.51
CA PHE A 269 5.99 -0.30 -8.86
C PHE A 269 5.71 1.20 -8.94
N MET A 270 6.10 1.81 -10.05
CA MET A 270 5.66 3.15 -10.43
C MET A 270 5.58 3.28 -11.94
N ALA A 271 4.40 3.57 -12.47
CA ALA A 271 4.27 3.87 -13.89
C ALA A 271 4.77 5.29 -14.19
N VAL A 272 5.52 5.42 -15.28
CA VAL A 272 6.03 6.70 -15.82
C VAL A 272 5.49 6.92 -17.23
N THR A 273 4.22 6.54 -17.43
CA THR A 273 3.58 6.52 -18.74
C THR A 273 3.22 7.93 -19.17
N THR A 274 3.47 8.25 -20.44
CA THR A 274 3.06 9.50 -21.08
C THR A 274 2.09 9.25 -22.22
N SER A 275 1.49 10.31 -22.77
CA SER A 275 0.63 10.22 -23.96
C SER A 275 1.38 9.68 -25.20
N ASN A 276 2.71 9.73 -25.22
CA ASN A 276 3.53 9.14 -26.29
C ASN A 276 3.53 7.62 -26.25
N ASP A 277 3.29 7.02 -25.09
CA ASP A 277 3.24 5.58 -24.88
C ASP A 277 1.84 5.00 -25.21
N VAL A 278 0.93 5.86 -25.70
CA VAL A 278 -0.44 5.49 -26.10
C VAL A 278 -0.62 5.68 -27.61
N LYS A 279 -1.12 4.64 -28.28
CA LYS A 279 -1.38 4.59 -29.72
C LYS A 279 -2.86 4.37 -30.00
N ILE A 280 -3.47 5.24 -30.80
CA ILE A 280 -4.83 5.03 -31.28
C ILE A 280 -4.76 4.10 -32.49
N ILE A 281 -5.52 3.01 -32.47
CA ILE A 281 -5.68 2.07 -33.58
C ILE A 281 -7.15 1.99 -34.00
N THR A 282 -7.40 1.62 -35.26
CA THR A 282 -8.77 1.54 -35.81
C THR A 282 -9.44 0.21 -35.50
N GLN A 283 -8.66 -0.87 -35.45
CA GLN A 283 -9.14 -2.23 -35.20
C GLN A 283 -8.00 -3.10 -34.66
N LEU A 284 -8.35 -4.20 -33.97
CA LEU A 284 -7.39 -5.20 -33.56
C LEU A 284 -7.02 -6.10 -34.75
N ALA A 285 -5.79 -5.96 -35.22
CA ALA A 285 -5.18 -6.85 -36.21
C ALA A 285 -3.99 -7.59 -35.58
N GLN A 286 -3.59 -8.73 -36.17
CA GLN A 286 -2.47 -9.52 -35.64
C GLN A 286 -1.15 -8.72 -35.59
N SER A 287 -0.94 -7.82 -36.55
CA SER A 287 0.18 -6.87 -36.57
C SER A 287 0.18 -5.91 -35.38
N GLU A 288 -0.96 -5.69 -34.73
CA GLU A 288 -1.09 -4.85 -33.55
C GLU A 288 -0.81 -5.60 -32.24
N LEU A 289 -0.62 -6.92 -32.28
CA LEU A 289 -0.34 -7.74 -31.10
C LEU A 289 1.16 -7.98 -30.86
N VAL A 290 2.02 -7.34 -31.65
CA VAL A 290 3.48 -7.40 -31.48
C VAL A 290 4.03 -6.03 -31.07
N GLY A 291 5.22 -6.05 -30.46
CA GLY A 291 5.99 -4.83 -30.21
C GLY A 291 6.44 -4.16 -31.50
N GLU A 292 6.89 -2.90 -31.38
CA GLU A 292 7.38 -2.11 -32.51
C GLU A 292 8.83 -2.47 -32.89
#